data_AF-A0AAW1ICC5-F1
#
_entry.id   AF-A0AAW1ICC5-F1
#
_cell.length_a   1.000
_cell.length_b   1.000
_cell.length_c   1.000
_cell.angle_alpha   90.00
_cell.angle_beta   90.00
_cell.angle_gamma   90.00
#
_symmetry.space_group_name_H-M   'P 1'
#
loop_
_entity.id
_entity.type
_entity.pdbx_description
1 polymer ?
#
loop_
_entity_poly.entity_id
_entity_poly.type
_entity_poly.pdbx_seq_one_letter_code
_entity_poly.pdbx_strand_id
1 'polypeptide(L)'
;MINTAEIGYREYVDINDLEPPEKMLGYSVIVFDDIPSTDQNITKQYFSFDRHRNVDCFHLCQTYSVISKQLLTDNENLIIVFQEDSTNLKHIYDDHVCDLTFSEFLDLCRLWWTECGYRL
;
A
#
# COMPACT_ATOMS: atom_id res chain seq x y z
N MET A 1 -20.33 -5.10 -15.33
CA MET A 1 -19.36 -4.15 -15.90
C MET A 1 -19.58 -2.84 -15.17
N ILE A 2 -18.61 -2.37 -14.38
CA ILE A 2 -18.73 -1.09 -13.66
C ILE A 2 -18.60 0.03 -14.71
N ASN A 3 -19.50 1.00 -14.71
CA ASN A 3 -19.40 2.16 -15.57
C ASN A 3 -18.36 3.12 -14.98
N THR A 4 -17.14 3.10 -15.52
CA THR A 4 -16.01 3.89 -15.03
C THR A 4 -16.22 5.41 -15.14
N ALA A 5 -17.14 5.85 -16.02
CA ALA A 5 -17.49 7.27 -16.15
C ALA A 5 -18.29 7.81 -14.96
N GLU A 6 -19.08 6.96 -14.29
CA GLU A 6 -19.91 7.36 -13.15
C GLU A 6 -19.07 7.61 -11.88
N ILE A 7 -17.95 6.89 -11.74
CA ILE A 7 -17.02 7.01 -10.61
C ILE A 7 -15.87 8.00 -10.87
N GLY A 8 -15.84 8.63 -12.05
CA GLY A 8 -14.78 9.60 -12.40
C GLY A 8 -13.38 8.98 -12.47
N TYR A 9 -13.26 7.72 -12.89
CA TYR A 9 -11.99 7.00 -12.99
C TYR A 9 -10.99 7.74 -13.90
N ARG A 10 -9.76 7.88 -13.42
CA ARG A 10 -8.63 8.41 -14.17
C ARG A 10 -7.43 7.51 -13.97
N GLU A 11 -6.69 7.30 -15.05
CA GLU A 11 -5.46 6.51 -15.07
C GLU A 11 -4.31 7.39 -15.52
N TYR A 12 -3.19 7.25 -14.85
CA TYR A 12 -1.97 8.02 -15.09
C TYR A 12 -0.83 7.02 -15.29
N VAL A 13 -0.11 7.16 -16.39
CA VAL A 13 1.05 6.31 -16.68
C VAL A 13 2.31 6.87 -16.01
N ASP A 14 2.42 8.21 -15.96
CA ASP A 14 3.49 8.92 -15.29
C ASP A 14 2.94 9.60 -14.03
N ILE A 15 3.62 9.38 -12.90
CA ILE A 15 3.26 10.03 -11.63
C ILE A 15 3.35 11.57 -11.72
N ASN A 16 4.16 12.11 -12.63
CA ASN A 16 4.27 13.55 -12.84
C ASN A 16 3.01 14.17 -13.46
N ASP A 17 2.16 13.36 -14.09
CA ASP A 17 0.88 13.80 -14.63
C ASP A 17 -0.23 13.86 -13.56
N LEU A 18 0.04 13.31 -12.36
CA LEU A 18 -0.90 13.32 -11.25
C LEU A 18 -1.00 14.73 -10.65
N GLU A 19 -2.23 15.23 -10.51
CA GLU A 19 -2.45 16.55 -9.91
C GLU A 19 -2.02 16.55 -8.44
N PRO A 20 -1.26 17.56 -7.99
CA PRO A 20 -0.71 17.57 -6.64
C PRO A 20 -1.82 17.48 -5.58
N PRO A 21 -1.52 16.95 -4.38
CA PRO A 21 -2.53 16.64 -3.37
C PRO A 21 -3.44 17.82 -2.99
N GLU A 22 -2.98 19.06 -3.12
CA GLU A 22 -3.75 20.28 -2.84
C GLU A 22 -4.93 20.50 -3.80
N LYS A 23 -4.86 19.93 -5.00
CA LYS A 23 -5.88 20.07 -6.05
C LYS A 23 -6.82 18.86 -6.10
N MET A 24 -6.49 17.78 -5.39
CA MET A 24 -7.31 16.58 -5.35
C MET A 24 -8.68 16.86 -4.73
N LEU A 25 -9.70 16.24 -5.33
CA LEU A 25 -11.06 16.28 -4.80
C LEU A 25 -11.12 15.50 -3.48
N GLY A 26 -11.79 16.04 -2.47
CA GLY A 26 -12.02 15.29 -1.22
C GLY A 26 -12.81 14.01 -1.49
N TYR A 27 -12.61 12.99 -0.67
CA TYR A 27 -13.19 11.64 -0.83
C TYR A 27 -12.75 10.90 -2.11
N SER A 28 -11.64 11.33 -2.71
CA SER A 28 -11.01 10.57 -3.80
C SER A 28 -10.25 9.38 -3.24
N VAL A 29 -10.19 8.32 -4.03
CA VAL A 29 -9.32 7.16 -3.80
C VAL A 29 -8.20 7.18 -4.83
N ILE A 30 -6.96 7.09 -4.38
CA ILE A 30 -5.78 7.02 -5.23
C ILE A 30 -5.14 5.66 -5.04
N VAL A 31 -4.82 4.99 -6.14
CA VAL A 31 -4.12 3.71 -6.12
C VAL A 31 -2.81 3.90 -6.87
N PHE A 32 -1.71 3.76 -6.14
CA PHE A 32 -0.38 3.75 -6.70
C PHE A 32 0.04 2.31 -6.93
N ASP A 33 0.17 1.93 -8.20
CA ASP A 33 0.68 0.63 -8.58
C ASP A 33 2.22 0.65 -8.67
N ASP A 34 2.84 -0.50 -8.37
CA ASP A 34 4.29 -0.71 -8.44
C ASP A 34 5.17 0.44 -7.86
N ILE A 35 4.99 0.75 -6.57
CA ILE A 35 5.72 1.82 -5.87
C ILE A 35 7.25 1.84 -6.11
N PRO A 36 7.97 0.70 -6.09
CA PRO A 36 9.40 0.69 -6.35
C PRO A 36 9.82 1.33 -7.67
N SER A 37 8.97 1.29 -8.69
CA SER A 37 9.23 1.85 -10.02
C SER A 37 8.94 3.35 -10.13
N THR A 38 8.28 3.92 -9.13
CA THR A 38 7.73 5.28 -9.14
C THR A 38 8.60 6.26 -8.33
N ASP A 39 8.52 7.57 -8.62
CA ASP A 39 9.16 8.58 -7.76
C ASP A 39 8.53 8.59 -6.36
N GLN A 40 9.24 7.95 -5.45
CA GLN A 40 8.91 7.82 -4.04
C GLN A 40 8.72 9.17 -3.34
N ASN A 41 9.31 10.27 -3.81
CA ASN A 41 9.11 11.58 -3.19
C ASN A 41 7.74 12.18 -3.51
N ILE A 42 7.20 11.93 -4.71
CA ILE A 42 5.85 12.38 -5.06
C ILE A 42 4.83 11.58 -4.24
N THR A 43 5.02 10.26 -4.17
CA THR A 43 4.19 9.36 -3.35
C THR A 43 4.15 9.79 -1.86
N LYS A 44 5.29 10.22 -1.28
CA LYS A 44 5.37 10.77 0.10
C LYS A 44 4.42 11.95 0.33
N GLN A 45 4.24 12.81 -0.67
CA GLN A 45 3.42 14.00 -0.52
C GLN A 45 1.94 13.62 -0.33
N TYR A 46 1.48 12.56 -1.00
CA TYR A 46 0.11 12.07 -0.87
C TYR A 46 -0.16 11.45 0.50
N PHE A 47 0.79 10.71 1.08
CA PHE A 47 0.69 10.19 2.46
C PHE A 47 0.47 11.27 3.51
N SER A 48 1.18 12.40 3.38
CA SER A 48 1.04 13.48 4.36
C SER A 48 -0.26 14.26 4.18
N PHE A 49 -0.84 14.23 2.98
CA PHE A 49 -2.04 15.00 2.64
C PHE A 49 -3.35 14.23 2.81
N ASP A 50 -3.31 12.90 2.74
CA ASP A 50 -4.49 12.04 2.82
C ASP A 50 -5.33 12.32 4.09
N ARG A 51 -4.66 12.47 5.24
CA ARG A 51 -5.23 12.72 6.57
C ARG A 51 -5.96 14.05 6.68
N HIS A 52 -5.65 15.00 5.80
CA HIS A 52 -6.15 16.37 5.91
C HIS A 52 -7.35 16.66 5.01
N ARG A 53 -7.64 15.82 4.00
CA ARG A 53 -8.70 16.10 3.01
C ARG A 53 -9.66 14.94 2.75
N ASN A 54 -9.67 13.93 3.62
CA ASN A 54 -10.46 12.71 3.46
C ASN A 54 -10.17 12.05 2.10
N VAL A 55 -8.91 11.96 1.71
CA VAL A 55 -8.48 11.20 0.53
C VAL A 55 -7.92 9.89 1.05
N ASP A 56 -8.20 8.79 0.37
CA ASP A 56 -7.64 7.47 0.71
C ASP A 56 -6.58 7.08 -0.33
N CYS A 57 -5.39 6.69 0.15
CA CYS A 57 -4.29 6.27 -0.72
C CYS A 57 -3.95 4.79 -0.49
N PHE A 58 -3.98 4.01 -1.56
CA PHE A 58 -3.51 2.62 -1.58
C PHE A 58 -2.18 2.55 -2.31
N HIS A 59 -1.23 1.84 -1.71
CA HIS A 59 0.12 1.68 -2.23
C HIS A 59 0.37 0.20 -2.45
N LEU A 60 0.54 -0.19 -3.71
CA LEU A 60 0.76 -1.57 -4.10
C LEU A 60 2.24 -1.78 -4.41
N CYS A 61 2.81 -2.83 -3.86
CA CYS A 61 4.20 -3.17 -4.04
C CYS A 61 4.36 -4.69 -4.10
N GLN A 62 5.32 -5.15 -4.89
CA GLN A 62 5.68 -6.57 -4.96
C GLN A 62 6.70 -6.96 -3.90
N THR A 63 7.54 -6.01 -3.48
CA THR A 63 8.66 -6.30 -2.58
C THR A 63 8.70 -5.26 -1.48
N TYR A 64 8.32 -5.67 -0.26
CA TYR A 64 8.27 -4.79 0.90
C TYR A 64 9.64 -4.19 1.24
N SER A 65 10.71 -4.97 1.14
CA SER A 65 12.08 -4.53 1.50
C SER A 65 12.64 -3.38 0.63
N VAL A 66 12.04 -3.10 -0.53
CA VAL A 66 12.48 -2.01 -1.44
C VAL A 66 11.87 -0.67 -1.05
N ILE A 67 10.81 -0.68 -0.26
CA ILE A 67 10.13 0.52 0.20
C ILE A 67 10.91 1.16 1.33
N SER A 68 11.07 2.49 1.28
CA SER A 68 11.71 3.19 2.39
C SER A 68 10.79 3.20 3.63
N LYS A 69 11.33 2.84 4.80
CA LYS A 69 10.58 2.83 6.08
C LYS A 69 9.86 4.15 6.38
N GLN A 70 10.53 5.27 6.12
CA GLN A 70 9.98 6.61 6.36
C GLN A 70 8.75 6.95 5.50
N LEU A 71 8.50 6.20 4.43
CA LEU A 71 7.42 6.45 3.49
C LEU A 71 6.10 5.83 3.89
N LEU A 72 6.22 4.56 4.27
CA LEU A 72 5.13 3.64 4.34
C LEU A 72 5.03 3.26 5.82
N THR A 73 6.00 2.48 6.32
CA THR A 73 5.90 1.68 7.56
C THR A 73 5.56 2.43 8.86
N ASP A 74 5.81 3.74 8.93
CA ASP A 74 5.49 4.53 10.12
C ASP A 74 4.08 5.16 10.06
N ASN A 75 3.40 5.11 8.90
CA ASN A 75 2.24 5.92 8.61
C ASN A 75 1.00 5.14 8.13
N GLU A 76 1.08 3.86 7.80
CA GLU A 76 -0.12 3.13 7.37
C GLU A 76 -1.05 2.81 8.53
N ASN A 77 -2.34 2.99 8.28
CA ASN A 77 -3.38 2.54 9.20
C ASN A 77 -3.74 1.07 8.99
N LEU A 78 -3.42 0.51 7.82
CA LEU A 78 -3.77 -0.85 7.41
C LEU A 78 -2.72 -1.39 6.46
N ILE A 79 -2.30 -2.64 6.70
CA ILE A 79 -1.39 -3.38 5.83
C ILE A 79 -2.06 -4.68 5.45
N ILE A 80 -2.10 -4.96 4.14
CA ILE A 80 -2.60 -6.21 3.58
C ILE A 80 -1.40 -6.97 3.03
N VAL A 81 -1.12 -8.14 3.59
CA VAL A 81 0.04 -8.96 3.23
C VAL A 81 -0.43 -10.17 2.42
N PHE A 82 -0.05 -10.21 1.16
CA PHE A 82 -0.18 -11.40 0.31
C PHE A 82 0.95 -12.39 0.58
N GLN A 83 0.90 -13.57 -0.04
CA GLN A 83 1.94 -14.56 0.13
C GLN A 83 3.29 -14.03 -0.38
N GLU A 84 4.25 -13.91 0.53
CA GLU A 84 5.56 -13.31 0.29
C GLU A 84 6.70 -14.27 0.69
N ASP A 85 7.93 -13.93 0.30
CA ASP A 85 9.11 -14.66 0.75
C ASP A 85 9.43 -14.39 2.23
N SER A 86 10.28 -15.26 2.82
CA SER A 86 10.63 -15.14 4.24
C SER A 86 11.36 -13.85 4.59
N THR A 87 12.03 -13.22 3.63
CA THR A 87 12.81 -11.99 3.84
C THR A 87 11.85 -10.80 3.98
N ASN A 88 10.92 -10.64 3.04
CA ASN A 88 9.88 -9.61 3.10
C ASN A 88 9.01 -9.79 4.35
N LEU A 89 8.60 -11.02 4.68
CA LEU A 89 7.83 -11.29 5.90
C LEU A 89 8.59 -10.95 7.17
N LYS A 90 9.92 -11.17 7.19
CA LYS A 90 10.74 -10.78 8.33
C LYS A 90 10.79 -9.27 8.50
N HIS A 91 10.92 -8.52 7.41
CA HIS A 91 10.87 -7.07 7.45
C HIS A 91 9.52 -6.54 7.95
N ILE A 92 8.40 -7.07 7.45
CA ILE A 92 7.05 -6.69 7.92
C ILE A 92 6.91 -6.98 9.42
N TYR A 93 7.35 -8.16 9.86
CA TYR A 93 7.32 -8.54 11.26
C TYR A 93 8.13 -7.57 12.14
N ASP A 94 9.36 -7.28 11.74
CA ASP A 94 10.26 -6.41 12.53
C ASP A 94 9.74 -4.97 12.62
N ASP A 95 8.95 -4.51 11.64
CA ASP A 95 8.44 -3.15 11.57
C ASP A 95 7.06 -2.99 12.26
N HIS A 96 6.18 -3.99 12.15
CA HIS A 96 4.76 -3.83 12.51
C HIS A 96 4.24 -4.78 13.60
N VAL A 97 4.98 -5.83 13.95
CA VAL A 97 4.49 -6.87 14.86
C VAL A 97 5.24 -6.78 16.19
N CYS A 98 4.52 -6.49 17.27
CA CYS A 98 5.10 -6.38 18.62
C CYS A 98 4.75 -7.55 19.56
N ASP A 99 3.58 -8.15 19.39
CA ASP A 99 2.99 -9.06 20.40
C ASP A 99 3.07 -10.55 20.05
N LEU A 100 3.70 -10.90 18.93
CA LEU A 100 3.88 -12.28 18.47
C LEU A 100 5.35 -12.57 18.27
N THR A 101 5.76 -13.83 18.43
CA THR A 101 7.04 -14.30 17.90
C THR A 101 6.98 -14.39 16.37
N PHE A 102 8.14 -14.37 15.71
CA PHE A 102 8.18 -14.52 14.25
C PHE A 102 7.56 -15.83 13.77
N SER A 103 7.70 -16.92 14.55
CA SER A 103 7.07 -18.20 14.20
C SER A 103 5.55 -18.12 14.24
N GLU A 104 4.98 -17.52 15.30
CA GLU A 104 3.53 -17.35 15.43
C GLU A 104 2.96 -16.44 14.34
N PHE A 105 3.69 -15.38 13.98
CA PHE A 105 3.35 -14.53 12.84
C PHE A 105 3.33 -15.32 11.52
N LEU A 106 4.35 -16.14 11.25
CA LEU A 106 4.39 -16.96 10.04
C LEU A 106 3.24 -17.98 9.99
N ASP A 107 2.91 -18.60 11.12
CA ASP A 107 1.82 -19.55 11.21
C ASP A 107 0.46 -18.88 10.99
N LEU A 108 0.27 -17.66 11.51
CA LEU A 108 -0.89 -16.83 11.23
C LEU A 108 -1.01 -16.54 9.73
N CYS A 109 0.05 -16.04 9.09
CA CYS A 109 0.05 -15.75 7.65
C CYS A 109 -0.28 -16.99 6.81
N ARG A 110 0.33 -18.14 7.13
CA ARG A 110 0.07 -19.42 6.44
C ARG A 110 -1.37 -19.87 6.61
N LEU A 111 -1.94 -19.75 7.81
CA LEU A 111 -3.33 -20.09 8.07
C LEU A 111 -4.26 -19.26 7.16
N TRP A 112 -4.08 -17.93 7.16
CA TRP A 112 -4.90 -17.03 6.33
C TRP A 112 -4.79 -17.35 4.84
N TRP A 113 -3.58 -17.55 4.31
CA TRP A 113 -3.40 -17.82 2.89
C TRP A 113 -3.91 -19.20 2.46
N THR A 114 -3.88 -20.19 3.36
CA THR A 114 -4.40 -21.54 3.07
C THR A 114 -5.92 -21.61 3.15
N GLU A 115 -6.55 -20.93 4.12
CA GLU A 115 -8.01 -20.94 4.28
C GLU A 115 -8.74 -20.03 3.28
N CYS A 116 -8.15 -18.88 2.94
CA CYS A 116 -8.79 -17.90 2.05
C CYS A 116 -8.59 -18.20 0.56
N GLY A 117 -7.85 -19.27 0.21
CA GLY A 117 -7.78 -19.76 -1.17
C GLY A 117 -7.13 -18.82 -2.19
N TYR A 118 -6.25 -17.91 -1.75
CA TYR A 118 -5.50 -17.03 -2.65
C TYR A 118 -4.42 -17.84 -3.40
N ARG A 119 -4.84 -18.57 -4.44
CA ARG A 119 -4.01 -18.98 -5.56
C ARG A 119 -4.27 -17.97 -6.68
N LEU A 120 -3.39 -16.98 -6.83
CA LEU A 120 -3.27 -16.25 -8.10
C LEU A 120 -2.74 -17.20 -9.18
#